data_AF-A0A068WFN6-F1
#
_entry.id   AF-A0A068WFN6-F1
#
_cell.length_a   1.000
_cell.length_b   1.000
_cell.length_c   1.000
_cell.angle_alpha   90.00
_cell.angle_beta   90.00
_cell.angle_gamma   90.00
#
_symmetry.space_group_name_H-M   'P 1'
#
loop_
_entity.id
_entity.type
_entity.pdbx_description
1 polymer ?
#
loop_
_entity_poly.entity_id
_entity_poly.type
_entity_poly.pdbx_seq_one_letter_code
_entity_poly.pdbx_strand_id
1 'polypeptide(L)'
;MATYEEANAICEFLRERISITPLVGIICGSGLGQLANRISKPVIIPYKEIPGFPHATVQGHKGNLVFGTLSGKNVMVMQGRFHAYEGYTQQQITLPVRVMRLMGCEYLFVISATGGLHPNYDVGDIMVLKDHISIPALAGISPLTGLNDER
;
A
#
# COMPACT_ATOMS: atom_id res chain seq x y z
N MET A 1 -10.32 -5.12 13.36
CA MET A 1 -9.10 -4.41 13.81
C MET A 1 -7.97 -5.22 13.21
N ALA A 2 -7.06 -4.64 12.41
CA ALA A 2 -6.08 -5.42 11.64
C ALA A 2 -5.11 -6.20 12.54
N THR A 3 -5.48 -7.39 13.03
CA THR A 3 -4.65 -8.15 13.98
C THR A 3 -3.44 -8.80 13.27
N TYR A 4 -2.47 -9.27 14.06
CA TYR A 4 -1.39 -10.08 13.52
C TYR A 4 -1.92 -11.33 12.80
N GLU A 5 -2.93 -11.99 13.37
CA GLU A 5 -3.55 -13.19 12.81
C GLU A 5 -4.23 -12.90 11.47
N GLU A 6 -4.96 -11.78 11.37
CA GLU A 6 -5.57 -11.34 10.11
C GLU A 6 -4.49 -11.10 9.03
N ALA A 7 -3.40 -10.40 9.38
CA ALA A 7 -2.31 -10.13 8.45
C ALA A 7 -1.54 -11.41 8.07
N ASN A 8 -1.32 -12.33 9.01
CA ASN A 8 -0.62 -13.60 8.76
C ASN A 8 -1.46 -14.53 7.88
N ALA A 9 -2.76 -14.65 8.11
CA ALA A 9 -3.67 -15.45 7.26
C ALA A 9 -3.64 -14.96 5.80
N ILE A 10 -3.57 -13.64 5.58
CA ILE A 10 -3.37 -13.07 4.25
C ILE A 10 -2.01 -13.46 3.67
N CYS A 11 -0.94 -13.40 4.48
CA CYS A 11 0.39 -13.83 4.02
C CYS A 11 0.43 -15.30 3.62
N GLU A 12 -0.24 -16.18 4.36
CA GLU A 12 -0.38 -17.60 4.01
C GLU A 12 -1.08 -17.78 2.66
N PHE A 13 -2.23 -17.12 2.47
CA PHE A 13 -2.93 -17.08 1.18
C PHE A 13 -2.04 -16.60 0.03
N LEU A 14 -1.22 -15.57 0.26
CA LEU A 14 -0.32 -15.03 -0.76
C LEU A 14 0.86 -15.96 -1.05
N ARG A 15 1.47 -16.60 -0.03
CA ARG A 15 2.62 -17.49 -0.19
C ARG A 15 2.30 -18.74 -1.01
N GLU A 16 1.05 -19.19 -1.04
CA GLU A 16 0.60 -20.27 -1.94
C GLU A 16 0.72 -19.89 -3.42
N ARG A 17 0.67 -18.60 -3.75
CA ARG A 17 0.60 -18.06 -5.12
C ARG A 17 1.88 -17.36 -5.55
N ILE A 18 2.70 -16.95 -4.58
CA ILE A 18 3.88 -16.11 -4.79
C ILE A 18 5.14 -16.87 -4.36
N SER A 19 6.05 -17.08 -5.31
CA SER A 19 7.33 -17.77 -5.08
C SER A 19 8.49 -16.83 -4.72
N ILE A 20 8.30 -15.52 -4.85
CA ILE A 20 9.34 -14.53 -4.54
C ILE A 20 9.17 -13.96 -3.13
N THR A 21 10.28 -13.66 -2.47
CA THR A 21 10.29 -12.81 -1.28
C THR A 21 10.52 -11.36 -1.74
N PRO A 22 9.52 -10.47 -1.66
CA PRO A 22 9.69 -9.06 -2.01
C PRO A 22 10.58 -8.35 -0.99
N LEU A 23 11.52 -7.54 -1.49
CA LEU A 23 12.35 -6.66 -0.66
C LEU A 23 11.68 -5.28 -0.48
N VAL A 24 10.90 -4.86 -1.48
CA VAL A 24 10.34 -3.50 -1.56
C VAL A 24 8.83 -3.55 -1.76
N GLY A 25 8.10 -2.92 -0.85
CA GLY A 25 6.69 -2.59 -0.99
C GLY A 25 6.52 -1.25 -1.70
N ILE A 26 5.57 -1.14 -2.64
CA ILE A 26 5.28 0.11 -3.35
C ILE A 26 3.76 0.34 -3.32
N ILE A 27 3.32 1.51 -2.88
CA ILE A 27 1.92 1.92 -2.90
C ILE A 27 1.74 3.00 -3.97
N CYS A 28 1.06 2.66 -5.07
CA CYS A 28 0.76 3.60 -6.12
C CYS A 28 -0.47 4.45 -5.78
N GLY A 29 -0.32 5.77 -5.86
CA GLY A 29 -1.43 6.71 -5.83
C GLY A 29 -2.11 6.89 -7.19
N SER A 30 -3.05 7.84 -7.23
CA SER A 30 -3.78 8.21 -8.45
C SER A 30 -2.84 8.57 -9.60
N GLY A 31 -3.13 8.06 -10.80
CA GLY A 31 -2.31 8.28 -12.00
C GLY A 31 -1.05 7.41 -12.12
N LEU A 32 -0.64 6.71 -11.04
CA LEU A 32 0.62 5.97 -10.98
C LEU A 32 0.45 4.45 -11.10
N GLY A 33 -0.77 3.99 -11.35
CA GLY A 33 -1.07 2.57 -11.55
C GLY A 33 -0.35 1.97 -12.77
N GLN A 34 0.14 2.79 -13.71
CA GLN A 34 0.94 2.33 -14.85
C GLN A 34 2.33 1.80 -14.44
N LEU A 35 2.83 2.13 -13.25
CA LEU A 35 4.08 1.57 -12.73
C LEU A 35 4.03 0.04 -12.68
N ALA A 36 2.87 -0.52 -12.35
CA ALA A 36 2.67 -1.97 -12.32
C ALA A 36 2.89 -2.64 -13.70
N ASN A 37 2.73 -1.90 -14.81
CA ASN A 37 2.98 -2.42 -16.16
C ASN A 37 4.48 -2.60 -16.45
N ARG A 38 5.36 -1.98 -15.66
CA ARG A 38 6.82 -2.12 -15.79
C ARG A 38 7.37 -3.29 -14.97
N ILE A 39 6.53 -3.98 -14.21
CA ILE A 39 6.93 -5.15 -13.44
C ILE A 39 7.19 -6.32 -14.38
N SER A 40 8.38 -6.88 -14.29
CA SER A 40 8.76 -8.08 -15.02
C SER A 40 8.24 -9.33 -14.31
N LYS A 41 7.75 -10.30 -15.10
CA LYS A 41 7.15 -11.55 -14.62
C LYS A 41 6.06 -11.31 -13.55
N PRO A 42 5.05 -10.46 -13.84
CA PRO A 42 4.08 -10.06 -12.83
C PRO A 42 3.18 -11.24 -12.44
N VAL A 43 2.99 -11.44 -11.15
CA VAL A 43 1.85 -12.20 -10.61
C VAL A 43 0.86 -11.18 -10.05
N ILE A 44 -0.35 -11.15 -10.60
CA ILE A 44 -1.37 -10.15 -10.30
C ILE A 44 -2.46 -10.84 -9.49
N ILE A 45 -2.72 -10.34 -8.29
CA ILE A 45 -3.76 -10.85 -7.39
C ILE A 45 -4.77 -9.71 -7.13
N PRO A 46 -6.02 -9.82 -7.64
CA PRO A 46 -7.06 -8.83 -7.35
C PRO A 46 -7.36 -8.74 -5.85
N TYR A 47 -7.56 -7.53 -5.32
CA TYR A 47 -7.86 -7.33 -3.89
C TYR A 47 -9.11 -8.10 -3.43
N LYS A 48 -10.10 -8.23 -4.31
CA LYS A 48 -11.34 -8.99 -4.05
C LYS A 48 -11.12 -10.47 -3.78
N GLU A 49 -9.98 -11.03 -4.20
CA GLU A 49 -9.64 -12.44 -3.96
C GLU A 49 -8.85 -12.63 -2.67
N ILE A 50 -8.33 -11.54 -2.09
CA ILE A 50 -7.53 -11.57 -0.87
C ILE A 50 -8.48 -11.45 0.33
N PRO A 51 -8.56 -12.47 1.21
CA PRO A 51 -9.44 -12.42 2.38
C PRO A 51 -9.14 -11.20 3.27
N GLY A 52 -10.18 -10.48 3.69
CA GLY A 52 -10.03 -9.32 4.59
C GLY A 52 -9.45 -8.05 3.95
N PHE A 53 -9.05 -8.07 2.68
CA PHE A 53 -8.61 -6.84 2.00
C PHE A 53 -9.79 -5.90 1.72
N PRO A 54 -9.60 -4.58 1.89
CA PRO A 54 -10.58 -3.59 1.45
C PRO A 54 -10.77 -3.59 -0.08
N HIS A 55 -11.87 -3.01 -0.54
CA HIS A 55 -12.16 -2.84 -1.96
C HIS A 55 -11.74 -1.44 -2.41
N ALA A 56 -11.03 -1.34 -3.54
CA ALA A 56 -10.73 -0.03 -4.10
C ALA A 56 -11.95 0.47 -4.89
N THR A 57 -12.55 1.59 -4.46
CA THR A 57 -13.75 2.14 -5.11
C THR A 57 -13.47 3.38 -5.95
N VAL A 58 -12.31 4.00 -5.75
CA VAL A 58 -11.89 5.23 -6.44
C VAL A 58 -11.55 4.97 -7.90
N GLN A 59 -12.04 5.84 -8.79
CA GLN A 59 -11.75 5.80 -10.22
C GLN A 59 -10.23 5.84 -10.48
N GLY A 60 -9.75 4.91 -11.33
CA GLY A 60 -8.33 4.79 -11.66
C GLY A 60 -7.54 3.87 -10.72
N HIS A 61 -8.13 3.39 -9.62
CA HIS A 61 -7.54 2.36 -8.77
C HIS A 61 -7.98 0.98 -9.28
N LYS A 62 -7.07 0.24 -9.94
CA LYS A 62 -7.41 -1.06 -10.53
C LYS A 62 -7.72 -2.14 -9.48
N GLY A 63 -7.18 -2.01 -8.27
CA GLY A 63 -7.48 -2.90 -7.17
C GLY A 63 -6.70 -4.21 -7.23
N ASN A 64 -5.40 -4.16 -7.55
CA ASN A 64 -4.55 -5.35 -7.65
C ASN A 64 -3.31 -5.25 -6.76
N LEU A 65 -2.88 -6.40 -6.25
CA LEU A 65 -1.59 -6.62 -5.61
C LEU A 65 -0.69 -7.33 -6.61
N VAL A 66 0.39 -6.66 -7.02
CA VAL A 66 1.26 -7.13 -8.11
C VAL A 66 2.63 -7.47 -7.55
N PHE A 67 3.05 -8.71 -7.74
CA PHE A 67 4.36 -9.20 -7.38
C PHE A 67 5.21 -9.37 -8.64
N GLY A 68 6.52 -9.15 -8.54
CA GLY A 68 7.44 -9.45 -9.63
C GLY A 68 8.77 -8.75 -9.42
N THR A 69 9.46 -8.45 -10.51
CA THR A 69 10.77 -7.79 -10.47
C THR A 69 10.72 -6.41 -11.12
N LEU A 70 11.28 -5.39 -10.44
CA LEU A 70 11.49 -4.05 -10.98
C LEU A 70 12.96 -3.68 -10.80
N SER A 71 13.64 -3.35 -11.89
CA SER A 71 15.08 -3.00 -11.88
C SER A 71 15.95 -4.00 -11.12
N GLY A 72 15.67 -5.30 -11.29
CA GLY A 72 16.41 -6.40 -10.64
C GLY A 72 16.07 -6.65 -9.17
N LYS A 73 15.08 -5.95 -8.60
CA LYS A 73 14.63 -6.15 -7.21
C LYS A 73 13.24 -6.79 -7.18
N ASN A 74 13.02 -7.72 -6.25
CA ASN A 74 11.70 -8.29 -6.00
C ASN A 74 10.82 -7.25 -5.31
N VAL A 75 9.63 -7.00 -5.87
CA VAL A 75 8.73 -5.97 -5.40
C VAL A 75 7.31 -6.50 -5.21
N MET A 76 6.59 -5.85 -4.30
CA MET A 76 5.18 -6.02 -4.04
C MET A 76 4.49 -4.67 -4.20
N VAL A 77 3.64 -4.53 -5.22
CA VAL A 77 3.07 -3.25 -5.67
C VAL A 77 1.56 -3.25 -5.47
N MET A 78 1.06 -2.28 -4.73
CA MET A 78 -0.36 -1.98 -4.67
C MET A 78 -0.75 -1.08 -5.85
N GLN A 79 -1.46 -1.67 -6.83
CA GLN A 79 -2.03 -0.95 -7.98
C GLN A 79 -3.37 -0.32 -7.60
N GLY A 80 -3.28 0.79 -6.88
CA GLY A 80 -4.40 1.43 -6.19
C GLY A 80 -4.26 1.29 -4.68
N ARG A 81 -4.91 2.16 -3.93
CA ARG A 81 -4.94 2.15 -2.46
C ARG A 81 -6.33 2.50 -1.95
N PHE A 82 -6.48 2.39 -0.64
CA PHE A 82 -7.70 2.71 0.09
C PHE A 82 -7.56 4.06 0.77
N HIS A 83 -8.66 4.79 0.91
CA HIS A 83 -8.68 6.09 1.55
C HIS A 83 -9.75 6.16 2.63
N ALA A 84 -9.49 7.00 3.64
CA ALA A 84 -10.42 7.20 4.76
C ALA A 84 -11.77 7.78 4.30
N TYR A 85 -11.78 8.60 3.25
CA TYR A 85 -13.03 9.15 2.71
C TYR A 85 -13.93 8.10 2.04
N GLU A 86 -13.42 6.89 1.76
CA GLU A 86 -14.22 5.75 1.27
C GLU A 86 -14.96 5.06 2.44
N GLY A 87 -14.76 5.49 3.68
CA GLY A 87 -15.39 4.94 4.89
C GLY A 87 -14.57 3.85 5.59
N TYR A 88 -13.36 3.55 5.11
CA TYR A 88 -12.48 2.57 5.74
C TYR A 88 -11.84 3.13 7.02
N THR A 89 -11.71 2.26 8.02
CA THR A 89 -10.92 2.56 9.23
C THR A 89 -9.44 2.70 8.89
N GLN A 90 -8.68 3.43 9.71
CA GLN A 90 -7.24 3.60 9.50
C GLN A 90 -6.51 2.25 9.51
N GLN A 91 -6.92 1.33 10.39
CA GLN A 91 -6.36 -0.01 10.47
C GLN A 91 -6.61 -0.84 9.20
N GLN A 92 -7.79 -0.72 8.58
CA GLN A 92 -8.09 -1.36 7.29
C GLN A 92 -7.22 -0.79 6.17
N ILE A 93 -7.05 0.54 6.13
CA ILE A 93 -6.23 1.22 5.11
C ILE A 93 -4.76 0.79 5.20
N THR A 94 -4.23 0.64 6.42
CA THR A 94 -2.82 0.30 6.65
C THR A 94 -2.55 -1.20 6.75
N LEU A 95 -3.56 -2.07 6.76
CA LEU A 95 -3.38 -3.53 6.79
C LEU A 95 -2.39 -4.05 5.73
N PRO A 96 -2.43 -3.60 4.47
CA PRO A 96 -1.46 -4.05 3.46
C PRO A 96 0.00 -3.75 3.81
N VAL A 97 0.29 -2.72 4.62
CA VAL A 97 1.65 -2.42 5.08
C VAL A 97 2.15 -3.49 6.04
N ARG A 98 1.28 -4.00 6.93
CA ARG A 98 1.61 -5.14 7.81
C ARG A 98 1.85 -6.41 7.00
N VAL A 99 1.01 -6.66 6.00
CA VAL A 99 1.20 -7.79 5.07
C VAL A 99 2.52 -7.66 4.30
N MET A 100 2.84 -6.48 3.77
CA MET A 100 4.13 -6.24 3.10
C MET A 100 5.31 -6.59 4.01
N ARG A 101 5.27 -6.15 5.28
CA ARG A 101 6.33 -6.45 6.25
C ARG A 101 6.47 -7.95 6.50
N LEU A 102 5.36 -8.65 6.71
CA LEU A 102 5.32 -10.11 6.96
C LEU A 102 5.68 -10.93 5.71
N MET A 103 5.45 -10.39 4.51
CA MET A 103 5.91 -10.99 3.25
C MET A 103 7.40 -10.79 2.99
N GLY A 104 8.09 -9.97 3.79
CA GLY A 104 9.54 -9.78 3.74
C GLY A 104 10.00 -8.40 3.25
N CYS A 105 9.08 -7.46 2.98
CA CYS A 105 9.48 -6.12 2.57
C CYS A 105 10.22 -5.40 3.70
N GLU A 106 11.38 -4.86 3.38
CA GLU A 106 12.19 -4.01 4.27
C GLU A 106 12.00 -2.53 3.97
N TYR A 107 11.66 -2.20 2.73
CA TYR A 107 11.48 -0.83 2.25
C TYR A 107 10.05 -0.61 1.80
N LEU A 108 9.51 0.57 2.06
CA LEU A 108 8.20 1.01 1.59
C LEU A 108 8.33 2.32 0.81
N PHE A 109 7.89 2.32 -0.45
CA PHE A 109 7.71 3.53 -1.23
C PHE A 109 6.23 3.86 -1.32
N VAL A 110 5.84 5.03 -0.80
CA VAL A 110 4.47 5.53 -0.91
C VAL A 110 4.46 6.69 -1.88
N ILE A 111 3.62 6.60 -2.91
CA ILE A 111 3.54 7.63 -3.93
C ILE A 111 2.12 8.19 -3.97
N SER A 112 1.98 9.51 -4.00
CA SER A 112 0.68 10.19 -4.05
C SER A 112 0.71 11.37 -5.00
N ALA A 113 -0.42 11.64 -5.63
CA ALA A 113 -0.68 12.97 -6.18
C ALA A 113 -1.08 13.89 -5.02
N THR A 114 -0.59 15.13 -5.03
CA THR A 114 -0.93 16.16 -4.05
C THR A 114 -1.03 17.52 -4.73
N GLY A 115 -1.80 18.43 -4.15
CA GLY A 115 -1.72 19.85 -4.50
C GLY A 115 -0.44 20.45 -3.90
N GLY A 116 0.29 21.23 -4.71
CA GLY A 116 1.43 22.01 -4.25
C GLY A 116 0.95 23.30 -3.59
N LEU A 117 1.38 23.55 -2.35
CA LEU A 117 1.12 24.83 -1.64
C LEU A 117 2.32 25.78 -1.71
N HIS A 118 3.52 25.25 -1.98
CA HIS A 118 4.71 26.08 -2.11
C HIS A 118 4.64 26.86 -3.44
N PRO A 119 4.82 28.19 -3.45
CA PRO A 119 4.62 29.01 -4.64
C PRO A 119 5.52 28.67 -5.83
N ASN A 120 6.66 28.02 -5.57
CA ASN A 120 7.62 27.62 -6.59
C ASN A 120 7.40 26.18 -7.11
N TYR A 121 6.26 25.56 -6.79
CA TYR A 121 5.94 24.23 -7.32
C TYR A 121 5.06 24.35 -8.55
N ASP A 122 5.40 23.58 -9.58
CA ASP A 122 4.67 23.49 -10.82
C ASP A 122 3.95 22.14 -10.97
N VAL A 123 2.92 22.12 -11.82
CA VAL A 123 2.22 20.87 -12.15
C VAL A 123 3.19 19.91 -12.83
N GLY A 124 3.34 18.71 -12.26
CA GLY A 124 4.23 17.67 -12.76
C GLY A 124 5.52 17.52 -11.96
N ASP A 125 5.80 18.44 -11.02
CA ASP A 125 6.94 18.33 -10.14
C ASP A 125 6.87 17.09 -9.25
N ILE A 126 8.04 16.49 -9.01
CA ILE A 126 8.22 15.41 -8.06
C ILE A 126 8.80 15.99 -6.77
N MET A 127 7.99 15.97 -5.71
CA MET A 127 8.42 16.36 -4.38
C MET A 127 8.79 15.13 -3.55
N VAL A 128 10.01 15.09 -3.01
CA VAL A 128 10.39 14.10 -1.99
C VAL A 128 9.82 14.54 -0.65
N LEU A 129 8.93 13.72 -0.08
CA LEU A 129 8.33 13.99 1.22
C LEU A 129 9.39 13.82 2.31
N LYS A 130 9.84 14.94 2.88
CA LYS A 130 10.79 14.94 3.99
C LYS A 130 10.11 14.71 5.34
N ASP A 131 8.90 15.27 5.50
CA ASP A 131 8.12 15.19 6.72
C ASP A 131 6.62 15.42 6.43
N HIS A 132 5.74 15.19 7.40
CA HIS A 132 4.30 15.43 7.28
C HIS A 132 3.65 15.91 8.59
N ILE A 133 2.55 16.66 8.46
CA ILE A 133 1.66 16.99 9.60
C ILE A 133 0.41 16.13 9.49
N SER A 134 0.22 15.21 10.44
CA SER A 134 -0.96 14.34 10.47
C SER A 134 -2.09 14.97 11.28
N ILE A 135 -2.87 15.85 10.64
CA ILE A 135 -4.05 16.49 11.25
C ILE A 135 -5.03 15.46 11.83
N PRO A 136 -5.37 14.34 11.13
CA PRO A 136 -6.26 13.33 11.71
C PRO A 136 -5.72 12.69 12.99
N ALA A 137 -4.41 12.41 13.04
CA ALA A 137 -3.79 11.81 14.22
C ALA A 137 -3.80 12.75 15.43
N LEU A 138 -3.65 14.07 15.22
CA LEU A 138 -3.81 15.07 16.29
C LEU A 138 -5.23 15.06 16.89
N ALA A 139 -6.22 14.62 16.13
CA ALA A 139 -7.61 14.43 16.59
C ALA A 139 -7.88 13.00 17.10
N GLY A 140 -6.86 12.16 17.30
CA GLY A 140 -6.98 10.78 17.79
C GLY A 140 -7.27 9.72 16.71
N ILE A 141 -7.36 10.13 15.44
CA ILE A 141 -7.61 9.23 14.30
C ILE A 141 -6.27 8.73 13.76
N SER A 142 -5.79 7.63 14.33
CA SER A 142 -4.50 7.02 13.98
C SER A 142 -4.65 5.52 13.68
N PRO A 143 -3.89 4.94 12.73
CA PRO A 143 -3.84 3.49 12.53
C PRO A 143 -3.25 2.74 13.74
N LEU A 144 -2.60 3.46 14.66
CA LEU A 144 -2.01 2.93 15.88
C LEU A 144 -2.93 3.03 17.11
N THR A 145 -4.11 3.64 16.96
CA THR A 145 -5.10 3.65 18.05
C THR A 145 -5.60 2.23 18.31
N GLY A 146 -5.47 1.76 19.54
CA GLY A 146 -5.87 0.41 19.96
C GLY A 146 -4.78 -0.29 20.78
N LEU A 147 -4.93 -1.60 20.97
CA LEU A 147 -3.91 -2.42 21.62
C LEU A 147 -2.69 -2.56 20.71
N ASN A 148 -1.50 -2.44 21.29
CA ASN A 148 -0.26 -2.76 20.60
C ASN A 148 -0.06 -4.28 20.54
N ASP A 149 0.47 -4.76 19.42
CA ASP A 149 0.96 -6.14 19.27
C ASP A 149 2.47 -6.05 19.06
N GLU A 150 3.24 -6.72 19.90
CA GLU A 150 4.71 -6.66 19.90
C GLU A 150 5.37 -7.51 18.81
N ARG A 151 4.58 -8.33 18.10
CA ARG A 151 5.05 -9.28 17.07
C ARG A 151 5.27 -8.64 15.71
#